data_AF-A0A8C7TBX4-F1
#
_entry.id   AF-A0A8C7TBX4-F1
#
_cell.length_a   1.000
_cell.length_b   1.000
_cell.length_c   1.000
_cell.angle_alpha   90.00
_cell.angle_beta   90.00
_cell.angle_gamma   90.00
#
_symmetry.space_group_name_H-M   'P 1'
#
loop_
_entity.id
_entity.type
_entity.pdbx_description
1 polymer ?
#
loop_
_entity_poly.entity_id
_entity_poly.type
_entity_poly.pdbx_seq_one_letter_code
_entity_poly.pdbx_strand_id
1 'polypeptide(L)'
;MLVPISSIGRGLCVLLGISMEDTQKDVDYMVRKILNLRLFDDENGRAWSKSVMDKEYEVLCVSQFTLQCILKGNKPDFHAAMPAELSQPFYNNVLEHLRSTYKPEMIKDGQFGAYMQVHIQNDGPVTIELVSPSAPMDPKQLAKQEKQQQRKEKPRSKGPSESGRERAAPRPRAQDPNASSGADGDVSSERET
;
A
#
# COMPACT_ATOMS: atom_id res chain seq x y z
N MET A 1 -20.15 -27.15 4.67
CA MET A 1 -18.79 -27.68 4.50
C MET A 1 -18.04 -26.72 3.62
N LEU A 2 -16.84 -26.29 4.02
CA LEU A 2 -15.92 -25.57 3.13
C LEU A 2 -15.47 -26.56 2.06
N VAL A 3 -15.66 -26.23 0.78
CA VAL A 3 -15.18 -27.06 -0.33
C VAL A 3 -13.74 -26.64 -0.62
N PRO A 4 -12.75 -27.53 -0.51
CA PRO A 4 -11.37 -27.19 -0.83
C PRO A 4 -11.25 -26.88 -2.32
N ILE A 5 -10.72 -25.70 -2.64
CA ILE A 5 -10.51 -25.25 -4.03
C ILE A 5 -9.24 -25.90 -4.61
N SER A 6 -8.25 -26.13 -3.75
CA SER A 6 -6.92 -26.59 -4.14
C SER A 6 -6.19 -27.20 -2.93
N SER A 7 -5.25 -28.10 -3.18
CA SER A 7 -4.43 -28.74 -2.16
C SER A 7 -3.11 -29.24 -2.75
N ILE A 8 -2.07 -29.28 -1.93
CA ILE A 8 -0.79 -29.91 -2.23
C ILE A 8 -0.38 -30.89 -1.11
N GLY A 9 0.46 -31.85 -1.44
CA GLY A 9 1.22 -32.67 -0.50
C GLY A 9 2.48 -31.96 -0.02
N ARG A 10 3.64 -32.63 -0.08
CA ARG A 10 4.92 -32.01 0.27
C ARG A 10 5.31 -30.98 -0.79
N GLY A 11 5.80 -29.82 -0.36
CA GLY A 11 6.07 -28.73 -1.28
C GLY A 11 6.25 -27.37 -0.63
N LEU A 12 6.02 -26.34 -1.45
CA LEU A 12 6.09 -24.95 -1.06
C LEU A 12 4.70 -24.31 -1.09
N CYS A 13 4.35 -23.60 -0.02
CA CYS A 13 3.28 -22.61 -0.06
C CYS A 13 3.92 -21.24 -0.31
N VAL A 14 3.57 -20.61 -1.43
CA VAL A 14 4.08 -19.31 -1.84
C VAL A 14 2.97 -18.27 -1.70
N LEU A 15 3.14 -17.35 -0.75
CA LEU A 15 2.34 -16.14 -0.66
C LEU A 15 2.99 -15.08 -1.56
N LEU A 16 2.31 -14.70 -2.64
CA LEU A 16 2.89 -13.85 -3.68
C LEU A 16 2.30 -12.44 -3.65
N GLY A 17 3.11 -11.47 -3.25
CA GLY A 17 2.77 -10.04 -3.31
C GLY A 17 3.34 -9.41 -4.57
N ILE A 18 2.53 -8.62 -5.27
CA ILE A 18 2.93 -7.93 -6.52
C ILE A 18 2.87 -6.42 -6.28
N SER A 19 3.99 -5.73 -6.53
CA SER A 19 4.12 -4.27 -6.46
C SER A 19 3.66 -3.59 -7.75
N MET A 20 3.23 -2.33 -7.68
CA MET A 20 2.95 -1.51 -8.86
C MET A 20 4.13 -1.36 -9.82
N GLU A 21 5.35 -1.56 -9.32
CA GLU A 21 6.59 -1.37 -10.08
C GLU A 21 7.11 -2.69 -10.68
N ASP A 22 6.47 -3.82 -10.38
CA ASP A 22 6.92 -5.12 -10.87
C ASP A 22 6.79 -5.22 -12.38
N THR A 23 7.79 -5.85 -12.98
CA THR A 23 7.93 -6.03 -14.42
C THR A 23 8.09 -7.51 -14.79
N GLN A 24 8.12 -7.83 -16.08
CA GLN A 24 8.42 -9.18 -16.52
C GLN A 24 9.77 -9.71 -15.99
N LYS A 25 10.77 -8.84 -15.78
CA LYS A 25 12.06 -9.25 -15.22
C LYS A 25 11.93 -9.78 -13.79
N ASP A 26 10.99 -9.20 -13.03
CA ASP A 26 10.69 -9.63 -11.66
C ASP A 26 10.01 -11.00 -11.66
N VAL A 27 9.09 -11.24 -12.60
CA VAL A 27 8.49 -12.56 -12.84
C VAL A 27 9.57 -13.60 -13.10
N ASP A 28 10.44 -13.35 -14.08
CA ASP A 28 11.50 -14.29 -14.47
C ASP A 28 12.47 -14.57 -13.31
N TYR A 29 12.80 -13.53 -12.52
CA TYR A 29 13.65 -13.66 -11.33
C TYR A 29 12.98 -14.52 -10.25
N MET A 30 11.73 -14.22 -9.92
CA MET A 30 11.00 -14.87 -8.83
C MET A 30 10.70 -16.33 -9.15
N VAL A 31 10.26 -16.64 -10.38
CA VAL A 31 10.03 -18.02 -10.84
C VAL A 31 11.29 -18.85 -10.68
N ARG A 32 12.44 -18.34 -11.17
CA ARG A 32 13.72 -19.02 -11.04
C ARG A 32 14.10 -19.21 -9.57
N LYS A 33 13.90 -18.20 -8.71
CA LYS A 33 14.23 -18.29 -7.28
C LYS A 33 13.36 -19.31 -6.56
N ILE A 34 12.04 -19.24 -6.71
CA ILE A 34 11.08 -20.16 -6.07
C ILE A 34 11.43 -21.61 -6.41
N LEU A 35 11.64 -21.91 -7.70
CA LEU A 35 11.84 -23.27 -8.18
C LEU A 35 13.21 -23.86 -7.81
N ASN A 36 14.25 -23.04 -7.70
CA ASN A 36 15.63 -23.51 -7.47
C ASN A 36 16.13 -23.30 -6.03
N LEU A 37 15.33 -22.70 -5.15
CA LEU A 37 15.73 -22.47 -3.76
C LEU A 37 15.91 -23.82 -3.06
N ARG A 38 17.09 -24.03 -2.47
CA ARG A 38 17.44 -25.29 -1.81
C ARG A 38 16.96 -25.28 -0.37
N LEU A 39 15.80 -25.88 -0.14
CA LEU A 39 15.12 -25.91 1.16
C LEU A 39 14.94 -27.31 1.73
N PHE A 40 15.25 -28.34 0.95
CA PHE A 40 15.03 -29.73 1.35
C PHE A 40 16.36 -30.46 1.49
N ASP A 41 16.33 -31.50 2.31
CA ASP A 41 17.47 -32.39 2.52
C ASP A 41 17.63 -33.34 1.32
N ASP A 42 18.87 -33.75 1.08
CA ASP A 42 19.16 -34.81 0.13
C ASP A 42 18.89 -36.19 0.74
N GLU A 43 19.10 -37.22 -0.08
CA GLU A 43 18.85 -38.61 0.27
C GLU A 43 19.79 -39.11 1.39
N ASN A 44 20.89 -38.41 1.65
CA ASN A 44 21.86 -38.72 2.71
C ASN A 44 21.65 -37.84 3.97
N GLY A 45 20.59 -37.03 4.00
CA GLY A 45 20.27 -36.13 5.11
C GLY A 45 21.11 -34.84 5.13
N ARG A 46 21.78 -34.47 4.03
CA ARG A 46 22.47 -33.17 3.95
C ARG A 46 21.44 -32.07 3.81
N ALA A 47 21.37 -31.20 4.82
CA ALA A 47 20.45 -30.07 4.83
C ALA A 47 20.71 -29.04 3.72
N TRP A 48 19.65 -28.34 3.31
CA TRP A 48 19.69 -27.18 2.38
C TRP A 48 20.32 -27.50 1.02
N SER A 49 20.03 -28.68 0.48
CA SER A 49 20.74 -29.22 -0.68
C SER A 49 19.86 -29.41 -1.92
N LYS A 50 18.56 -29.60 -1.73
CA LYS A 50 17.59 -29.89 -2.80
C LYS A 50 16.51 -28.81 -2.88
N SER A 51 16.13 -28.47 -4.09
CA SER A 51 15.01 -27.59 -4.40
C SER A 51 13.68 -28.34 -4.50
N VAL A 52 12.59 -27.59 -4.65
CA VAL A 52 11.25 -28.18 -4.88
C VAL A 52 11.22 -29.02 -6.16
N MET A 53 11.96 -28.59 -7.19
CA MET A 53 12.10 -29.36 -8.43
C MET A 53 12.92 -30.63 -8.23
N ASP A 54 14.01 -30.56 -7.48
CA ASP A 54 14.88 -31.74 -7.25
C ASP A 54 14.16 -32.86 -6.47
N LYS A 55 13.18 -32.50 -5.63
CA LYS A 55 12.36 -33.46 -4.87
C LYS A 55 11.07 -33.87 -5.60
N GLU A 56 10.81 -33.29 -6.77
CA GLU A 56 9.54 -33.42 -7.49
C GLU A 56 8.32 -33.09 -6.62
N TYR A 57 8.45 -32.05 -5.79
CA TYR A 57 7.41 -31.60 -4.87
C TYR A 57 6.51 -30.54 -5.51
N GLU A 58 5.37 -30.27 -4.88
CA GLU A 58 4.34 -29.37 -5.41
C GLU A 58 4.56 -27.91 -4.95
N VAL A 59 3.93 -26.97 -5.64
CA VAL A 59 3.91 -25.55 -5.27
C VAL A 59 2.46 -25.08 -5.25
N LEU A 60 1.99 -24.58 -4.11
CA LEU A 60 0.74 -23.85 -3.99
C LEU A 60 1.03 -22.35 -3.96
N CYS A 61 0.66 -21.64 -5.02
CA CYS A 61 0.78 -20.18 -5.08
C CYS A 61 -0.55 -19.53 -4.67
N VAL A 62 -0.49 -18.50 -3.83
CA VAL A 62 -1.65 -17.73 -3.39
C VAL A 62 -1.31 -16.24 -3.49
N SER A 63 -2.15 -15.47 -4.19
CA SER A 63 -1.97 -14.02 -4.28
C SER A 63 -2.17 -13.36 -2.90
N GLN A 64 -1.22 -12.52 -2.50
CA GLN A 64 -1.16 -11.92 -1.16
C GLN A 64 -0.70 -10.46 -1.21
N PHE A 65 -1.58 -9.56 -1.65
CA PHE A 65 -1.27 -8.13 -1.79
C PHE A 65 -0.82 -7.47 -0.47
N THR A 66 -1.21 -8.03 0.68
CA THR A 66 -0.86 -7.49 1.99
C THR A 66 0.64 -7.59 2.31
N LEU A 67 1.42 -8.33 1.52
CA LEU A 67 2.89 -8.30 1.62
C LEU A 67 3.45 -6.94 1.20
N GLN A 68 2.74 -6.19 0.34
CA GLN A 68 3.08 -4.82 -0.06
C GLN A 68 2.49 -3.79 0.93
N CYS A 69 2.65 -4.05 2.23
CA CYS A 69 2.12 -3.23 3.32
C CYS A 69 3.17 -2.26 3.85
N ILE A 70 2.76 -1.01 4.01
CA ILE A 70 3.46 0.00 4.79
C ILE A 70 2.57 0.38 5.97
N LEU A 71 3.16 0.57 7.15
CA LEU A 71 2.41 0.98 8.35
C LEU A 71 2.45 2.50 8.54
N LYS A 72 1.26 3.10 8.63
CA LYS A 72 1.08 4.50 9.07
C LYS A 72 0.56 4.47 10.51
N GLY A 73 1.49 4.50 11.47
CA GLY A 73 1.19 4.11 12.86
C GLY A 73 0.78 2.64 12.90
N ASN A 74 -0.42 2.33 13.44
CA ASN A 74 -0.95 0.96 13.47
C ASN A 74 -1.86 0.63 12.27
N LYS A 75 -2.07 1.59 11.34
CA LYS A 75 -2.94 1.39 10.18
C LYS A 75 -2.11 0.86 9.01
N PRO A 76 -2.49 -0.28 8.42
CA PRO A 76 -1.87 -0.75 7.19
C PRO A 76 -2.29 0.12 6.00
N ASP A 77 -1.33 0.39 5.13
CA ASP A 77 -1.47 1.10 3.87
C ASP A 77 -0.83 0.23 2.77
N PHE A 78 -1.60 -0.06 1.72
CA PHE A 78 -1.20 -0.96 0.64
C PHE A 78 -1.00 -0.23 -0.69
N HIS A 79 -0.70 1.07 -0.66
CA HIS A 79 -0.55 1.86 -1.89
C HIS A 79 0.58 1.37 -2.81
N ALA A 80 1.53 0.58 -2.32
CA ALA A 80 2.59 -0.02 -3.13
C ALA A 80 2.12 -1.27 -3.90
N ALA A 81 1.02 -1.90 -3.47
CA ALA A 81 0.46 -3.08 -4.14
C ALA A 81 -0.08 -2.73 -5.53
N MET A 82 0.15 -3.62 -6.50
CA MET A 82 -0.48 -3.49 -7.82
C MET A 82 -2.02 -3.56 -7.69
N PRO A 83 -2.78 -2.64 -8.32
CA PRO A 83 -4.24 -2.69 -8.34
C PRO A 83 -4.76 -4.01 -8.90
N ALA A 84 -5.92 -4.48 -8.41
CA ALA A 84 -6.44 -5.81 -8.72
C ALA A 84 -6.61 -6.07 -10.24
N GLU A 85 -7.03 -5.04 -10.98
CA GLU A 85 -7.28 -5.11 -12.43
C GLU A 85 -5.99 -5.41 -13.23
N LEU A 86 -4.85 -4.94 -12.73
CA LEU A 86 -3.52 -5.21 -13.32
C LEU A 86 -2.85 -6.42 -12.67
N SER A 87 -3.09 -6.64 -11.37
CA SER A 87 -2.48 -7.70 -10.59
C SER A 87 -2.98 -9.07 -10.99
N GLN A 88 -4.26 -9.23 -11.35
CA GLN A 88 -4.80 -10.52 -11.79
C GLN A 88 -4.10 -11.06 -13.06
N PRO A 89 -4.00 -10.31 -14.18
CA PRO A 89 -3.27 -10.80 -15.35
C PRO A 89 -1.77 -10.97 -15.07
N PHE A 90 -1.17 -10.13 -14.21
CA PHE A 90 0.23 -10.30 -13.81
C PHE A 90 0.46 -11.58 -12.99
N TYR A 91 -0.42 -11.87 -12.04
CA TYR A 91 -0.41 -13.10 -11.25
C TYR A 91 -0.58 -14.34 -12.14
N ASN A 92 -1.51 -14.31 -13.08
CA ASN A 92 -1.70 -15.38 -14.05
C ASN A 92 -0.44 -15.60 -14.90
N ASN A 93 0.26 -14.53 -15.26
CA ASN A 93 1.53 -14.60 -15.97
C ASN A 93 2.62 -15.30 -15.13
N VAL A 94 2.72 -15.00 -13.83
CA VAL A 94 3.63 -15.72 -12.92
C VAL A 94 3.30 -17.22 -12.85
N LEU A 95 2.02 -17.57 -12.72
CA LEU A 95 1.59 -18.98 -12.71
C LEU A 95 1.96 -19.70 -14.01
N GLU A 96 1.79 -19.06 -15.15
CA GLU A 96 2.14 -19.64 -16.45
C GLU A 96 3.67 -19.86 -16.58
N HIS A 97 4.48 -18.92 -16.10
CA HIS A 97 5.93 -19.09 -16.06
C HIS A 97 6.36 -20.20 -15.12
N LEU A 98 5.72 -20.34 -13.95
CA LEU A 98 5.96 -21.48 -13.04
C LEU A 98 5.63 -22.82 -13.71
N ARG A 99 4.47 -22.92 -14.36
CA ARG A 99 3.99 -24.14 -15.03
C ARG A 99 4.88 -24.55 -16.19
N SER A 100 5.29 -23.58 -17.02
CA SER A 100 6.15 -23.82 -18.18
C SER A 100 7.59 -24.14 -17.80
N THR A 101 8.10 -23.58 -16.70
CA THR A 101 9.49 -23.82 -16.23
C THR A 101 9.63 -25.15 -15.48
N TYR A 102 8.58 -25.60 -14.77
CA TYR A 102 8.62 -26.80 -13.95
C TYR A 102 7.78 -27.94 -14.53
N LYS A 103 6.56 -28.15 -14.03
CA LYS A 103 5.58 -29.12 -14.53
C LYS A 103 4.18 -28.55 -14.24
N PRO A 104 3.26 -28.43 -15.22
CA PRO A 104 1.97 -27.81 -15.00
C PRO A 104 1.16 -28.42 -13.86
N GLU A 105 1.22 -29.74 -13.71
CA GLU A 105 0.51 -30.50 -12.67
C GLU A 105 1.06 -30.26 -11.25
N MET A 106 2.31 -29.81 -11.11
CA MET A 106 2.94 -29.52 -9.82
C MET A 106 2.63 -28.11 -9.29
N ILE A 107 2.07 -27.24 -10.14
CA ILE A 107 1.74 -25.85 -9.78
C ILE A 107 0.24 -25.72 -9.53
N LYS A 108 -0.11 -25.53 -8.26
CA LYS A 108 -1.48 -25.26 -7.82
C LYS A 108 -1.68 -23.78 -7.54
N ASP A 109 -2.91 -23.33 -7.78
CA ASP A 109 -3.34 -21.97 -7.51
C ASP A 109 -4.35 -21.95 -6.35
N GLY A 110 -4.46 -20.82 -5.67
CA GLY A 110 -5.64 -20.45 -4.92
C GLY A 110 -6.74 -19.91 -5.85
N GLN A 111 -7.54 -18.99 -5.34
CA GLN A 111 -8.53 -18.25 -6.12
C GLN A 111 -8.30 -16.75 -5.95
N PHE A 112 -7.75 -16.11 -6.98
CA PHE A 112 -7.43 -14.68 -6.94
C PHE A 112 -8.66 -13.84 -6.57
N GLY A 113 -8.49 -12.92 -5.61
CA GLY A 113 -9.53 -11.98 -5.18
C GLY A 113 -10.63 -12.60 -4.31
N ALA A 114 -10.63 -13.92 -4.10
CA ALA A 114 -11.56 -14.56 -3.19
C ALA A 114 -11.07 -14.48 -1.74
N TYR A 115 -12.03 -14.45 -0.81
CA TYR A 115 -11.72 -14.72 0.60
C TYR A 115 -11.39 -16.21 0.76
N MET A 116 -10.20 -16.50 1.29
CA MET A 116 -9.67 -17.86 1.39
C MET A 116 -9.25 -18.20 2.81
N GLN A 117 -9.37 -19.48 3.17
CA GLN A 117 -8.71 -20.08 4.32
C GLN A 117 -7.54 -20.90 3.79
N VAL A 118 -6.31 -20.44 4.05
CA VAL A 118 -5.09 -21.14 3.61
C VAL A 118 -4.55 -21.95 4.79
N HIS A 119 -4.70 -23.27 4.71
CA HIS A 119 -4.18 -24.18 5.74
C HIS A 119 -2.73 -24.53 5.42
N ILE A 120 -1.80 -24.16 6.30
CA ILE A 120 -0.37 -24.41 6.12
C ILE A 120 0.15 -25.27 7.28
N GLN A 121 0.56 -26.50 6.95
CA GLN A 121 1.35 -27.34 7.85
C GLN A 121 2.83 -27.09 7.57
N ASN A 122 3.43 -26.15 8.30
CA ASN A 122 4.80 -25.70 8.07
C ASN A 122 5.82 -26.73 8.59
N ASP A 123 6.44 -27.49 7.68
CA ASP A 123 7.44 -28.54 7.95
C ASP A 123 8.81 -27.90 8.28
N GLY A 124 9.22 -27.97 9.56
CA GLY A 124 10.45 -27.35 10.08
C GLY A 124 10.24 -26.66 11.43
N PRO A 125 9.62 -25.45 11.48
CA PRO A 125 9.17 -24.66 10.34
C PRO A 125 10.32 -23.95 9.60
N VAL A 126 10.17 -23.80 8.28
CA VAL A 126 11.08 -23.04 7.42
C VAL A 126 10.27 -21.93 6.73
N THR A 127 10.77 -20.70 6.76
CA THR A 127 10.11 -19.56 6.10
C THR A 127 11.17 -18.65 5.52
N ILE A 128 11.02 -18.32 4.24
CA ILE A 128 11.98 -17.52 3.50
C ILE A 128 11.24 -16.35 2.86
N GLU A 129 11.75 -15.16 3.09
CA GLU A 129 11.32 -13.97 2.38
C GLU A 129 12.18 -13.80 1.12
N LEU A 130 11.51 -13.63 -0.02
CA LEU A 130 12.15 -13.38 -1.31
C LEU A 130 11.62 -12.07 -1.87
N VAL A 131 12.55 -11.22 -2.31
CA VAL A 131 12.25 -9.94 -2.95
C VAL A 131 13.03 -9.90 -4.27
N SER A 132 12.37 -9.57 -5.38
CA SER A 132 13.06 -9.35 -6.64
C SER A 132 13.89 -8.06 -6.55
N PRO A 133 15.06 -7.98 -7.21
CA PRO A 133 15.83 -6.76 -7.21
C PRO A 133 15.05 -5.64 -7.91
N SER A 134 14.77 -4.56 -7.20
CA SER A 134 14.31 -3.32 -7.84
C SER A 134 15.38 -2.86 -8.83
N ALA A 135 15.01 -2.62 -10.09
CA ALA A 135 15.87 -1.85 -10.98
C ALA A 135 16.23 -0.52 -10.26
N PRO A 136 17.46 -0.01 -10.38
CA PRO A 136 17.77 1.29 -9.79
C PRO A 136 16.79 2.31 -10.35
N MET A 137 15.91 2.83 -9.50
CA MET A 137 14.96 3.86 -9.88
C MET A 137 15.73 5.08 -10.40
N ASP A 138 15.28 5.64 -11.53
CA ASP A 138 15.82 6.93 -11.99
C ASP A 138 15.60 7.96 -10.87
N PRO A 139 16.64 8.68 -10.39
CA PRO A 139 16.52 9.69 -9.35
C PRO A 139 15.41 10.73 -9.62
N LYS A 140 15.06 10.96 -10.90
CA LYS A 140 13.97 11.85 -11.29
C LYS A 140 12.58 11.29 -10.98
N GLN A 141 12.40 9.96 -11.00
CA GLN A 141 11.15 9.29 -10.67
C GLN A 141 10.93 9.25 -9.15
N LEU A 142 11.98 8.94 -8.37
CA LEU A 142 12.00 9.08 -6.91
C LEU A 142 11.57 10.49 -6.48
N ALA A 143 12.22 11.52 -7.03
CA ALA A 143 11.90 12.90 -6.71
C ALA A 143 10.46 13.30 -7.11
N LYS A 144 9.87 12.64 -8.11
CA LYS A 144 8.49 12.89 -8.55
C LYS A 144 7.47 12.20 -7.64
N GLN A 145 7.74 10.97 -7.21
CA GLN A 145 6.91 10.24 -6.24
C GLN A 145 6.93 10.93 -4.87
N GLU A 146 8.10 11.33 -4.37
CA GLU A 146 8.24 12.08 -3.11
C GLU A 146 7.46 13.40 -3.15
N LYS A 147 7.57 14.17 -4.25
CA LYS A 147 6.80 15.42 -4.42
C LYS A 147 5.29 15.18 -4.50
N GLN A 148 4.85 14.05 -5.03
CA GLN A 148 3.43 13.71 -5.10
C GLN A 148 2.88 13.24 -3.75
N GLN A 149 3.65 12.48 -2.96
CA GLN A 149 3.30 12.11 -1.58
C GLN A 149 3.23 13.36 -0.69
N GLN A 150 4.25 14.23 -0.74
CA GLN A 150 4.25 15.49 0.02
C GLN A 150 3.09 16.43 -0.35
N ARG A 151 2.62 16.41 -1.61
CA ARG A 151 1.45 17.18 -2.04
C ARG A 151 0.13 16.61 -1.54
N LYS A 152 0.02 15.29 -1.38
CA LYS A 152 -1.18 14.62 -0.85
C LYS A 152 -1.28 14.73 0.67
N GLU A 153 -0.16 14.87 1.37
CA GLU A 153 -0.10 14.99 2.83
C GLU A 153 -0.24 16.42 3.36
N LYS A 154 -0.20 17.45 2.50
CA LYS A 154 -0.44 18.85 2.92
C LYS A 154 -1.93 19.06 3.28
N PRO A 155 -2.26 19.45 4.53
CA PRO A 155 -3.63 19.83 4.89
C PRO A 155 -4.02 21.10 4.12
N ARG A 156 -5.27 21.18 3.63
CA ARG A 156 -5.85 22.45 3.15
C ARG A 156 -5.93 23.44 4.32
N SER A 157 -4.96 24.34 4.44
CA SER A 157 -5.09 25.51 5.29
C SER A 157 -6.13 26.45 4.66
N LYS A 158 -7.29 26.60 5.32
CA LYS A 158 -8.17 27.74 5.07
C LYS A 158 -7.49 28.97 5.70
N GLY A 159 -6.96 29.86 4.86
CA GLY A 159 -6.47 31.17 5.29
C GLY A 159 -7.61 32.18 5.48
N PRO A 160 -7.44 33.21 6.32
CA PRO A 160 -8.53 34.02 6.87
C PRO A 160 -9.02 35.08 5.88
N SER A 161 -10.31 35.39 5.96
CA SER A 161 -10.95 36.51 5.26
C SER A 161 -10.42 37.86 5.78
N GLU A 162 -9.79 38.64 4.91
CA GLU A 162 -9.46 40.05 5.18
C GLU A 162 -10.72 40.92 5.15
N SER A 163 -11.16 41.37 6.32
CA SER A 163 -12.01 42.56 6.47
C SER A 163 -11.40 43.47 7.52
N GLY A 164 -10.74 44.54 7.07
CA GLY A 164 -10.16 45.55 7.96
C GLY A 164 -9.63 46.75 7.19
N ARG A 165 -10.54 47.59 6.68
CA ARG A 165 -10.18 48.92 6.17
C ARG A 165 -9.85 49.83 7.36
N GLU A 166 -8.58 50.14 7.53
CA GLU A 166 -8.11 51.26 8.36
C GLU A 166 -8.53 52.59 7.70
N ARG A 167 -9.29 53.43 8.42
CA ARG A 167 -9.47 54.85 8.08
C ARG A 167 -8.90 55.70 9.22
N ALA A 168 -7.88 56.46 8.88
CA ALA A 168 -7.19 57.42 9.73
C ALA A 168 -8.12 58.54 10.23
N ALA A 169 -7.91 58.95 11.48
CA ALA A 169 -8.63 60.03 12.15
C ALA A 169 -8.21 61.42 11.63
N PRO A 170 -9.13 62.41 11.51
CA PRO A 170 -8.78 63.78 11.19
C PRO A 170 -8.48 64.63 12.44
N ARG A 171 -7.51 65.53 12.31
CA ARG A 171 -7.08 66.57 13.28
C ARG A 171 -8.16 67.66 13.47
N PRO A 172 -8.21 68.36 14.61
CA PRO A 172 -9.25 69.36 14.89
C PRO A 172 -8.98 70.69 14.17
N ARG A 173 -10.05 71.35 13.72
CA ARG A 173 -10.04 72.75 13.25
C ARG A 173 -10.79 73.64 14.24
N ALA A 174 -10.35 74.89 14.27
CA ALA A 174 -10.67 75.96 15.21
C ALA A 174 -12.15 76.39 15.26
N GLN A 175 -12.46 77.07 16.37
CA GLN A 175 -13.72 77.73 16.73
C GLN A 175 -14.13 78.81 15.73
N ASP A 176 -15.45 78.99 15.55
CA ASP A 176 -16.14 80.27 15.82
C ASP A 176 -17.68 80.10 15.83
N PRO A 177 -18.43 81.03 16.46
CA PRO A 177 -19.68 80.74 17.17
C PRO A 177 -20.93 81.30 16.47
N ASN A 178 -22.07 80.60 16.52
CA ASN A 178 -23.37 81.26 16.78
C ASN A 178 -24.54 80.27 16.99
N ALA A 179 -25.34 80.62 18.00
CA ALA A 179 -26.80 80.53 18.10
C ALA A 179 -27.54 79.17 18.09
N SER A 180 -28.05 78.86 19.30
CA SER A 180 -29.49 78.82 19.65
C SER A 180 -30.28 77.50 19.55
N SER A 181 -30.84 77.16 20.74
CA SER A 181 -32.15 76.51 21.03
C SER A 181 -32.40 75.10 20.49
N GLY A 182 -32.85 74.10 21.25
CA GLY A 182 -33.37 74.03 22.62
C GLY A 182 -34.09 72.69 22.81
N ALA A 183 -34.35 72.32 24.09
CA ALA A 183 -35.30 71.31 24.58
C ALA A 183 -35.10 69.85 24.11
N ASP A 184 -35.47 68.78 24.81
CA ASP A 184 -35.83 68.42 26.18
C ASP A 184 -35.95 66.89 26.13
N GLY A 185 -35.78 66.20 27.27
CA GLY A 185 -36.36 64.85 27.46
C GLY A 185 -35.38 63.70 27.68
N ASP A 186 -35.08 63.41 28.96
CA ASP A 186 -35.63 62.26 29.72
C ASP A 186 -36.08 61.00 28.94
N VAL A 187 -35.94 59.75 29.38
CA VAL A 187 -35.41 59.11 30.59
C VAL A 187 -35.45 57.58 30.35
N SER A 188 -34.72 56.80 31.16
CA SER A 188 -35.05 55.41 31.60
C SER A 188 -34.92 54.25 30.58
N SER A 189 -34.01 53.28 30.80
CA SER A 189 -34.19 51.99 31.54
C SER A 189 -35.21 51.05 30.84
N GLU A 190 -35.04 49.74 30.67
CA GLU A 190 -34.60 48.65 31.57
C GLU A 190 -34.14 47.45 30.68
N ARG A 191 -33.05 46.76 30.99
CA ARG A 191 -33.00 45.34 31.42
C ARG A 191 -34.33 44.57 31.33
N GLU A 192 -34.33 43.38 30.70
CA GLU A 192 -34.22 42.07 31.35
C GLU A 192 -34.33 40.93 30.31
N THR A 193 -33.53 39.87 30.57
CA THR A 193 -33.66 38.43 30.22
C THR A 193 -34.12 37.99 28.84
#